data_AF-A0A3M7HE61-F1
#
_entry.id   AF-A0A3M7HE61-F1
#
_cell.length_a   1.000
_cell.length_b   1.000
_cell.length_c   1.000
_cell.angle_alpha   90.00
_cell.angle_beta   90.00
_cell.angle_gamma   90.00
#
_symmetry.space_group_name_H-M   'P 1'
#
loop_
_entity.id
_entity.type
_entity.pdbx_description
1 polymer ?
#
loop_
_entity_poly.entity_id
_entity_poly.type
_entity_poly.pdbx_seq_one_letter_code
_entity_poly.pdbx_strand_id
1 'polypeptide(L)'
;MPTHAPPTHVLDDYYLAITLLITVAYQLIGFSIAFTLKFDKLTDFWGGSNFVILAIITLSMSGTTNARQIVTSIFLIAWASRLAGFLLFRILKTGKDDRFDDKRGSFFKFLGFWVFQMFWVWTVSMPVTILNSPNVLQYPQPSFGKATDIIGIIFWAIAFFTEAISDVQKYRFKKSERGQQPGAVCNVGFFKYSRHPNYFGEIMIQVSIFMIAVTPASYHTVPSSSGAFAALYGSTVGWIFLTALLMFVSGLPLQERPGAKKRFEKGTGWPEYEKWLHDTSILFPMPPAIWRNLPVIVKRTVGLEFPMYVFDPAKHADQSKAQAQAAEEGRNGQE
;
A
#
# COMPACT_ATOMS: atom_id res chain seq x y z
N MET A 1 30.43 30.34 5.18
CA MET A 1 29.20 29.71 4.64
C MET A 1 29.57 28.27 4.32
N PRO A 2 28.86 27.24 4.79
CA PRO A 2 29.19 25.88 4.37
C PRO A 2 28.92 25.79 2.87
N THR A 3 29.97 25.50 2.11
CA THR A 3 29.94 25.26 0.68
C THR A 3 29.26 23.92 0.44
N HIS A 4 27.93 23.93 0.40
CA HIS A 4 27.18 22.73 0.02
C HIS A 4 27.37 22.47 -1.47
N ALA A 5 27.59 21.21 -1.84
CA ALA A 5 27.64 20.83 -3.24
C ALA A 5 26.30 21.17 -3.89
N PRO A 6 26.27 21.81 -5.07
CA PRO A 6 25.02 22.09 -5.75
C PRO A 6 24.31 20.77 -6.11
N PRO A 7 22.97 20.75 -6.17
CA PRO A 7 22.23 19.61 -6.68
C PRO A 7 22.77 19.18 -8.04
N THR A 8 23.00 17.87 -8.22
CA THR A 8 23.62 17.35 -9.44
C THR A 8 22.55 17.16 -10.52
N HIS A 9 22.59 17.94 -11.60
CA HIS A 9 21.80 17.64 -12.79
C HIS A 9 22.28 16.32 -13.42
N VAL A 10 21.35 15.46 -13.83
CA VAL A 10 21.67 14.16 -14.45
C VAL A 10 20.97 14.00 -15.80
N LEU A 11 19.68 13.63 -15.81
CA LEU A 11 18.89 13.44 -17.04
C LEU A 11 17.75 14.45 -17.15
N ASP A 12 17.20 14.87 -16.02
CA ASP A 12 16.17 15.88 -15.89
C ASP A 12 16.31 16.56 -14.52
N ASP A 13 15.78 17.78 -14.40
CA ASP A 13 15.85 18.60 -13.19
C ASP A 13 14.86 18.17 -12.09
N TYR A 14 14.06 17.12 -12.28
CA TYR A 14 13.15 16.54 -11.29
C TYR A 14 13.59 15.16 -10.77
N TYR A 15 14.70 14.62 -11.29
CA TYR A 15 15.17 13.25 -11.07
C TYR A 15 14.19 12.15 -11.51
N LEU A 16 13.16 12.48 -12.29
CA LEU A 16 12.12 11.52 -12.66
C LEU A 16 12.63 10.47 -13.65
N ALA A 17 13.42 10.87 -14.66
CA ALA A 17 13.96 9.97 -15.66
C ALA A 17 15.02 9.03 -15.06
N ILE A 18 15.94 9.54 -14.24
CA ILE A 18 16.97 8.71 -13.62
C ILE A 18 16.37 7.71 -12.63
N THR A 19 15.40 8.10 -11.81
CA THR A 19 14.72 7.19 -10.88
C THR A 19 13.88 6.15 -11.60
N LEU A 20 13.28 6.48 -12.75
CA LEU A 20 12.58 5.54 -13.62
C LEU A 20 13.55 4.49 -14.17
N LEU A 21 14.69 4.92 -14.73
CA LEU A 21 15.69 4.01 -15.29
C LEU A 21 16.28 3.08 -14.23
N ILE A 22 16.60 3.61 -13.04
CA ILE A 22 17.06 2.81 -11.90
C ILE A 22 15.99 1.77 -11.54
N THR A 23 14.73 2.18 -11.44
CA THR A 23 13.61 1.28 -11.13
C THR A 23 13.47 0.18 -12.17
N VAL A 24 13.46 0.53 -13.46
CA VAL A 24 13.34 -0.44 -14.55
C VAL A 24 14.50 -1.42 -14.52
N ALA A 25 15.75 -0.94 -14.46
CA ALA A 25 16.92 -1.79 -14.43
C ALA A 25 16.93 -2.72 -13.21
N TYR A 26 16.70 -2.17 -12.01
CA TYR A 26 16.71 -2.93 -10.76
C TYR A 26 15.61 -4.00 -10.71
N GLN A 27 14.38 -3.64 -11.12
CA GLN A 27 13.26 -4.57 -11.14
C GLN A 27 13.42 -5.64 -12.25
N LEU A 28 14.01 -5.31 -13.40
CA LEU A 28 14.30 -6.30 -14.45
C LEU A 28 15.42 -7.28 -14.06
N ILE A 29 16.42 -6.83 -13.27
CA ILE A 29 17.40 -7.73 -12.66
C ILE A 29 16.69 -8.69 -11.70
N GLY A 30 15.85 -8.16 -10.81
CA GLY A 30 15.06 -8.98 -9.88
C GLY A 30 14.15 -9.97 -10.59
N PHE A 31 13.45 -9.54 -11.64
CA PHE A 31 12.64 -10.40 -12.52
C PHE A 31 13.46 -11.51 -13.14
N SER A 32 14.62 -11.19 -13.72
CA SER A 32 15.47 -12.17 -14.41
C SER A 32 15.94 -13.26 -13.44
N ILE A 33 16.36 -12.87 -12.23
CA ILE A 33 16.76 -13.80 -11.17
C ILE A 33 15.55 -14.65 -10.73
N ALA A 34 14.42 -14.01 -10.40
CA ALA A 34 13.24 -14.70 -9.89
C ALA A 34 12.63 -15.67 -10.92
N PHE A 35 12.62 -15.30 -12.20
CA PHE A 35 12.09 -16.13 -13.27
C PHE A 35 13.01 -17.33 -13.58
N THR A 36 14.32 -17.11 -13.62
CA THR A 36 15.32 -18.15 -13.91
C THR A 36 15.42 -19.16 -12.77
N LEU A 37 15.48 -18.69 -11.53
CA LEU A 37 15.62 -19.54 -10.34
C LEU A 37 14.29 -20.05 -9.79
N LYS A 38 13.16 -19.67 -10.42
CA LYS A 38 11.80 -19.93 -9.90
C LYS A 38 11.65 -19.53 -8.42
N PHE A 39 12.29 -18.43 -8.05
CA PHE A 39 12.39 -17.94 -6.68
C PHE A 39 11.54 -16.68 -6.49
N ASP A 40 10.26 -16.89 -6.19
CA ASP A 40 9.23 -15.86 -6.01
C ASP A 40 9.25 -15.22 -4.60
N LYS A 41 9.97 -15.83 -3.65
CA LYS A 41 10.03 -15.40 -2.25
C LYS A 41 10.65 -14.02 -2.02
N LEU A 42 11.43 -13.50 -2.98
CA LEU A 42 12.07 -12.18 -2.86
C LEU A 42 11.38 -11.06 -3.64
N THR A 43 10.31 -11.35 -4.37
CA THR A 43 9.63 -10.35 -5.23
C THR A 43 9.27 -9.08 -4.46
N ASP A 44 8.61 -9.21 -3.30
CA ASP A 44 8.26 -8.08 -2.43
C ASP A 44 9.51 -7.38 -1.84
N PHE A 45 10.61 -8.11 -1.62
CA PHE A 45 11.87 -7.54 -1.14
C PHE A 45 12.48 -6.61 -2.20
N TRP A 46 12.50 -7.02 -3.48
CA TRP A 46 12.94 -6.17 -4.60
C TRP A 46 12.10 -4.90 -4.74
N GLY A 47 10.79 -4.98 -4.47
CA GLY A 47 9.93 -3.80 -4.40
C GLY A 47 10.37 -2.82 -3.32
N GLY A 48 10.48 -3.29 -2.07
CA GLY A 48 10.81 -2.42 -0.94
C GLY A 48 12.26 -1.92 -0.91
N SER A 49 13.23 -2.73 -1.35
CA SER A 49 14.63 -2.25 -1.48
C SER A 49 14.78 -1.18 -2.56
N ASN A 50 13.97 -1.24 -3.64
CA ASN A 50 13.99 -0.22 -4.68
C ASN A 50 13.56 1.16 -4.12
N PHE A 51 12.52 1.24 -3.29
CA PHE A 51 12.16 2.48 -2.59
C PHE A 51 13.33 3.06 -1.76
N VAL A 52 14.04 2.19 -1.03
CA VAL A 52 15.22 2.59 -0.24
C VAL A 52 16.33 3.15 -1.14
N ILE A 53 16.61 2.46 -2.26
CA ILE A 53 17.62 2.87 -3.24
C ILE A 53 17.27 4.25 -3.82
N LEU A 54 16.02 4.47 -4.26
CA LEU A 54 15.59 5.76 -4.81
C LEU A 54 15.72 6.89 -3.78
N ALA A 55 15.31 6.67 -2.54
CA ALA A 55 15.43 7.66 -1.47
C ALA A 55 16.90 8.04 -1.19
N ILE A 56 17.79 7.05 -1.09
CA ILE A 56 19.22 7.28 -0.85
C ILE A 56 19.87 8.01 -2.02
N ILE A 57 19.63 7.56 -3.25
CA ILE A 57 20.23 8.15 -4.45
C ILE A 57 19.77 9.60 -4.63
N THR A 58 18.45 9.86 -4.57
CA THR A 58 17.93 11.22 -4.76
C THR A 58 18.40 12.16 -3.66
N LEU A 59 18.45 11.71 -2.40
CA LEU A 59 19.00 12.51 -1.30
C LEU A 59 20.49 12.78 -1.50
N SER A 60 21.27 11.79 -1.94
CA SER A 60 22.71 11.94 -2.17
C SER A 60 23.00 12.92 -3.31
N MET A 61 22.26 12.81 -4.42
CA MET A 61 22.37 13.70 -5.58
C MET A 61 21.91 15.13 -5.29
N SER A 62 21.00 15.30 -4.34
CA SER A 62 20.48 16.62 -3.95
C SER A 62 21.55 17.55 -3.36
N GLY A 63 22.65 17.00 -2.82
CA GLY A 63 23.67 17.77 -2.11
C GLY A 63 23.16 18.52 -0.87
N THR A 64 21.91 18.27 -0.47
CA THR A 64 21.20 19.08 0.51
C THR A 64 21.51 18.65 1.95
N THR A 65 21.58 19.62 2.84
CA THR A 65 21.65 19.41 4.29
C THR A 65 20.34 19.81 4.98
N ASN A 66 19.31 20.15 4.20
CA ASN A 66 18.02 20.57 4.71
C ASN A 66 17.32 19.42 5.43
N ALA A 67 16.89 19.68 6.67
CA ALA A 67 16.25 18.69 7.53
C ALA A 67 15.00 18.05 6.89
N ARG A 68 14.25 18.81 6.08
CA ARG A 68 13.02 18.32 5.44
C ARG A 68 13.29 17.15 4.49
N GLN A 69 14.25 17.32 3.58
CA GLN A 69 14.68 16.32 2.61
C GLN A 69 15.21 15.07 3.30
N ILE A 70 16.00 15.25 4.36
CA ILE A 70 16.54 14.16 5.17
C ILE A 70 15.40 13.39 5.85
N VAL A 71 14.49 14.08 6.54
CA VAL A 71 13.37 13.46 7.28
C VAL A 71 12.43 12.70 6.34
N THR A 72 12.02 13.29 5.20
CA THR A 72 11.15 12.60 4.24
C THR A 72 11.81 11.37 3.63
N SER A 73 13.11 11.45 3.36
CA SER A 73 13.88 10.31 2.84
C SER A 73 13.99 9.21 3.88
N ILE A 74 14.29 9.55 5.14
CA ILE A 74 14.31 8.59 6.27
C ILE A 74 12.94 7.93 6.45
N PHE A 75 11.85 8.69 6.36
CA PHE A 75 10.50 8.16 6.48
C PHE A 75 10.16 7.15 5.39
N LEU A 76 10.52 7.44 4.14
CA LEU A 76 10.35 6.50 3.03
C LEU A 76 11.22 5.25 3.22
N ILE A 77 12.49 5.42 3.61
CA ILE A 77 13.43 4.31 3.87
C ILE A 77 12.95 3.43 5.02
N ALA A 78 12.51 4.02 6.13
CA ALA A 78 12.06 3.29 7.31
C ALA A 78 10.80 2.49 7.02
N TRP A 79 9.82 3.09 6.34
CA TRP A 79 8.60 2.39 5.91
C TRP A 79 8.93 1.24 4.96
N ALA A 80 9.72 1.49 3.91
CA ALA A 80 10.03 0.50 2.89
C ALA A 80 10.87 -0.67 3.44
N SER A 81 11.88 -0.37 4.27
CA SER A 81 12.70 -1.39 4.94
C SER A 81 11.86 -2.28 5.86
N ARG A 82 10.95 -1.68 6.63
CA ARG A 82 10.04 -2.42 7.51
C ARG A 82 9.07 -3.27 6.70
N LEU A 83 8.49 -2.75 5.61
CA LEU A 83 7.58 -3.50 4.75
C LEU A 83 8.28 -4.70 4.13
N ALA A 84 9.41 -4.46 3.46
CA ALA A 84 10.22 -5.51 2.84
C ALA A 84 10.67 -6.56 3.86
N GLY A 85 11.19 -6.10 5.01
CA GLY A 85 11.67 -6.98 6.07
C GLY A 85 10.57 -7.85 6.67
N PHE A 86 9.39 -7.28 6.92
CA PHE A 86 8.26 -8.05 7.45
C PHE A 86 7.73 -9.06 6.43
N LEU A 87 7.59 -8.68 5.16
CA LEU A 87 7.14 -9.57 4.09
C LEU A 87 8.15 -10.71 3.88
N LEU A 88 9.45 -10.40 3.86
CA LEU A 88 10.53 -11.38 3.77
C LEU A 88 10.52 -12.34 4.97
N PHE A 89 10.41 -11.82 6.19
CA PHE A 89 10.30 -12.65 7.39
C PHE A 89 9.09 -13.59 7.31
N ARG A 90 7.94 -13.08 6.88
CA ARG A 90 6.70 -13.85 6.75
C ARG A 90 6.84 -14.98 5.74
N ILE A 91 7.37 -14.71 4.55
CA ILE A 91 7.53 -15.74 3.52
C ILE A 91 8.57 -16.79 3.90
N LEU A 92 9.66 -16.41 4.58
CA LEU A 92 10.66 -17.36 5.09
C LEU A 92 10.06 -18.27 6.18
N LYS A 93 9.10 -17.78 6.98
CA LYS A 93 8.43 -18.58 8.01
C LYS A 93 7.23 -19.39 7.51
N THR A 94 6.50 -18.92 6.50
CA THR A 94 5.32 -19.61 5.94
C THR A 94 5.69 -20.55 4.79
N GLY A 95 6.82 -20.33 4.12
CA GLY A 95 7.40 -21.24 3.13
C GLY A 95 6.82 -21.11 1.71
N LYS A 96 5.61 -20.55 1.55
CA LYS A 96 4.91 -20.43 0.26
C LYS A 96 4.17 -19.09 0.13
N ASP A 97 4.15 -18.55 -1.09
CA ASP A 97 3.32 -17.41 -1.48
C ASP A 97 2.31 -17.86 -2.55
N ASP A 98 1.04 -18.01 -2.16
CA ASP A 98 -0.01 -18.49 -3.04
C ASP A 98 -0.31 -17.51 -4.20
N ARG A 99 0.13 -16.24 -4.14
CA ARG A 99 -0.13 -15.23 -5.20
C ARG A 99 0.56 -15.55 -6.52
N PHE A 100 1.59 -16.39 -6.49
CA PHE A 100 2.42 -16.69 -7.65
C PHE A 100 2.16 -18.08 -8.25
N ASP A 101 1.30 -18.89 -7.63
CA ASP A 101 0.98 -20.25 -8.10
C ASP A 101 0.58 -20.26 -9.57
N ASP A 102 -0.31 -19.36 -9.99
CA ASP A 102 -0.82 -19.28 -11.38
C ASP A 102 0.06 -18.43 -12.33
N LYS A 103 1.09 -17.76 -11.79
CA LYS A 103 1.93 -16.81 -12.55
C LYS A 103 3.32 -17.37 -12.89
N ARG A 104 3.88 -18.25 -12.04
CA ARG A 104 5.25 -18.80 -12.19
C ARG A 104 5.53 -19.51 -13.51
N GLY A 105 4.49 -20.07 -14.13
CA GLY A 105 4.59 -20.77 -15.41
C GLY A 105 4.53 -19.86 -16.64
N SER A 106 4.09 -18.61 -16.51
CA SER A 106 3.86 -17.72 -17.65
C SER A 106 4.77 -16.49 -17.59
N PHE A 107 5.70 -16.41 -18.55
CA PHE A 107 6.64 -15.29 -18.69
C PHE A 107 5.92 -13.93 -18.68
N PHE A 108 4.92 -13.75 -19.54
CA PHE A 108 4.23 -12.46 -19.68
C PHE A 108 3.38 -12.09 -18.46
N LYS A 109 2.72 -13.06 -17.81
CA LYS A 109 1.96 -12.78 -16.57
C LYS A 109 2.88 -12.41 -15.42
N PHE A 110 4.04 -13.06 -15.32
CA PHE A 110 5.03 -12.72 -14.31
C PHE A 110 5.65 -11.36 -14.60
N LEU A 111 6.08 -11.09 -15.83
CA LEU A 111 6.62 -9.79 -16.24
C LEU A 111 5.61 -8.65 -15.99
N GLY A 112 4.33 -8.87 -16.28
CA GLY A 112 3.28 -7.89 -16.00
C GLY A 112 3.18 -7.51 -14.50
N PHE A 113 3.40 -8.46 -13.59
CA PHE A 113 3.49 -8.15 -12.16
C PHE A 113 4.70 -7.26 -11.82
N TRP A 114 5.87 -7.54 -12.41
CA TRP A 114 7.07 -6.72 -12.18
C TRP A 114 6.96 -5.33 -12.79
N VAL A 115 6.36 -5.19 -13.98
CA VAL A 115 6.08 -3.88 -14.59
C VAL A 115 5.11 -3.08 -13.72
N PHE A 116 4.06 -3.71 -13.20
CA PHE A 116 3.16 -3.05 -12.25
C PHE A 116 3.88 -2.64 -10.96
N GLN A 117 4.79 -3.48 -10.44
CA GLN A 117 5.63 -3.14 -9.30
C GLN A 117 6.56 -1.95 -9.62
N MET A 118 7.11 -1.84 -10.83
CA MET A 118 7.91 -0.67 -11.27
C MET A 118 7.07 0.60 -11.20
N PHE A 119 5.87 0.60 -11.78
CA PHE A 119 4.95 1.75 -11.72
C PHE A 119 4.60 2.14 -10.29
N TRP A 120 4.36 1.15 -9.43
CA TRP A 120 4.10 1.38 -8.01
C TRP A 120 5.27 2.03 -7.29
N VAL A 121 6.47 1.47 -7.41
CA VAL A 121 7.64 2.03 -6.72
C VAL A 121 7.92 3.45 -7.19
N TRP A 122 7.95 3.66 -8.51
CA TRP A 122 8.28 4.96 -9.09
C TRP A 122 7.25 6.04 -8.72
N THR A 123 5.96 5.75 -8.87
CA THR A 123 4.88 6.73 -8.61
C THR A 123 4.79 7.08 -7.13
N VAL A 124 4.89 6.11 -6.24
CA VAL A 124 4.79 6.34 -4.78
C VAL A 124 6.05 7.05 -4.24
N SER A 125 7.20 6.93 -4.91
CA SER A 125 8.45 7.61 -4.53
C SER A 125 8.52 9.08 -4.99
N MET A 126 7.56 9.55 -5.79
CA MET A 126 7.59 10.89 -6.39
C MET A 126 7.69 12.05 -5.38
N PRO A 127 6.97 12.08 -4.25
CA PRO A 127 7.08 13.19 -3.30
C PRO A 127 8.51 13.42 -2.81
N VAL A 128 9.23 12.33 -2.48
CA VAL A 128 10.63 12.39 -2.04
C VAL A 128 11.56 12.73 -3.20
N THR A 129 11.34 12.12 -4.36
CA THR A 129 12.15 12.33 -5.57
C THR A 129 12.13 13.79 -6.02
N ILE A 130 10.93 14.37 -6.12
CA ILE A 130 10.73 15.76 -6.56
C ILE A 130 11.23 16.74 -5.50
N LEU A 131 10.98 16.50 -4.21
CA LEU A 131 11.49 17.36 -3.14
C LEU A 131 13.03 17.46 -3.13
N ASN A 132 13.71 16.35 -3.46
CA ASN A 132 15.17 16.27 -3.53
C ASN A 132 15.77 16.84 -4.83
N SER A 133 14.93 17.30 -5.76
CA SER A 133 15.36 17.64 -7.12
C SER A 133 15.94 19.07 -7.28
N PRO A 134 16.81 19.31 -8.27
CA PRO A 134 17.39 20.62 -8.57
C PRO A 134 16.32 21.68 -8.80
N ASN A 135 15.23 21.34 -9.50
CA ASN A 135 14.17 22.30 -9.80
C ASN A 135 13.43 22.81 -8.56
N VAL A 136 13.38 22.02 -7.48
CA VAL A 136 12.83 22.47 -6.19
C VAL A 136 13.89 23.20 -5.37
N LEU A 137 15.13 22.69 -5.37
CA LEU A 137 16.23 23.18 -4.52
C LEU A 137 16.86 24.48 -5.01
N GLN A 138 16.65 24.88 -6.26
CA GLN A 138 17.07 26.21 -6.77
C GLN A 138 16.34 27.36 -6.06
N TYR A 139 15.19 27.11 -5.44
CA TYR A 139 14.41 28.12 -4.71
C TYR A 139 14.75 28.12 -3.21
N PRO A 140 14.57 29.26 -2.51
CA PRO A 140 14.69 29.31 -1.06
C PRO A 140 13.79 28.26 -0.39
N GLN A 141 14.38 27.50 0.54
CA GLN A 141 13.64 26.49 1.30
C GLN A 141 13.08 27.11 2.58
N PRO A 142 11.80 26.84 2.94
CA PRO A 142 11.26 27.34 4.20
C PRO A 142 11.96 26.65 5.36
N SER A 143 12.13 27.38 6.47
CA SER A 143 12.64 26.83 7.73
C SER A 143 11.89 25.55 8.10
N PHE A 144 12.59 24.55 8.60
CA PHE A 144 11.96 23.31 9.08
C PHE A 144 11.08 23.59 10.31
N GLY A 145 10.04 22.77 10.51
CA GLY A 145 9.09 22.93 11.62
C GLY A 145 7.87 23.77 11.27
N LYS A 146 7.51 23.88 9.98
CA LYS A 146 6.22 24.42 9.58
C LYS A 146 5.08 23.50 10.01
N ALA A 147 3.85 23.99 9.99
CA ALA A 147 2.68 23.21 10.42
C ALA A 147 2.55 21.90 9.62
N THR A 148 2.79 21.94 8.31
CA THR A 148 2.83 20.76 7.44
C THR A 148 3.92 19.77 7.82
N ASP A 149 5.12 20.26 8.20
CA ASP A 149 6.21 19.41 8.68
C ASP A 149 5.80 18.70 9.99
N ILE A 150 5.26 19.45 10.97
CA ILE A 150 4.89 18.92 12.29
C ILE A 150 3.74 17.91 12.18
N ILE A 151 2.67 18.27 11.47
CA ILE A 151 1.50 17.40 11.29
C ILE A 151 1.91 16.15 10.53
N GLY A 152 2.71 16.29 9.46
CA GLY A 152 3.22 15.18 8.69
C GLY A 152 4.07 14.22 9.53
N ILE A 153 4.95 14.73 10.40
CA ILE A 153 5.76 13.88 11.30
C ILE A 153 4.88 13.11 12.29
N ILE A 154 3.91 13.79 12.92
CA ILE A 154 2.99 13.15 13.87
C ILE A 154 2.17 12.06 13.17
N PHE A 155 1.60 12.38 12.00
CA PHE A 155 0.79 11.44 11.24
C PHE A 155 1.63 10.26 10.75
N TRP A 156 2.84 10.50 10.26
CA TRP A 156 3.74 9.43 9.83
C TRP A 156 4.06 8.49 10.99
N ALA A 157 4.40 9.01 12.17
CA ALA A 157 4.72 8.20 13.33
C ALA A 157 3.52 7.32 13.76
N ILE A 158 2.33 7.92 13.91
CA ILE A 158 1.11 7.18 14.27
C ILE A 158 0.81 6.11 13.22
N ALA A 159 0.90 6.45 11.94
CA ALA A 159 0.59 5.56 10.84
C ALA A 159 1.59 4.40 10.73
N PHE A 160 2.88 4.68 10.87
CA PHE A 160 3.96 3.69 10.90
C PHE A 160 3.77 2.67 12.03
N PHE A 161 3.48 3.13 13.25
CA PHE A 161 3.21 2.22 14.36
C PHE A 161 1.90 1.46 14.19
N THR A 162 0.85 2.10 13.66
CA THR A 162 -0.42 1.44 13.38
C THR A 162 -0.22 0.29 12.40
N GLU A 163 0.51 0.52 11.31
CA GLU A 163 0.83 -0.51 10.32
C GLU A 163 1.68 -1.63 10.93
N ALA A 164 2.82 -1.30 11.54
CA ALA A 164 3.76 -2.26 12.07
C ALA A 164 3.14 -3.14 13.18
N ILE A 165 2.39 -2.53 14.10
CA ILE A 165 1.73 -3.26 15.19
C ILE A 165 0.60 -4.14 14.63
N SER A 166 -0.18 -3.64 13.66
CA SER A 166 -1.24 -4.44 13.02
C SER A 166 -0.69 -5.67 12.32
N ASP A 167 0.40 -5.53 11.58
CA ASP A 167 1.07 -6.65 10.93
C ASP A 167 1.51 -7.73 11.92
N VAL A 168 2.14 -7.33 13.03
CA VAL A 168 2.56 -8.23 14.11
C VAL A 168 1.34 -8.86 14.81
N GLN A 169 0.28 -8.11 15.07
CA GLN A 169 -0.95 -8.60 15.67
C GLN A 169 -1.60 -9.68 14.80
N LYS A 170 -1.75 -9.43 13.50
CA LYS A 170 -2.34 -10.37 12.53
C LYS A 170 -1.49 -11.64 12.44
N TYR A 171 -0.17 -11.49 12.40
CA TYR A 171 0.75 -12.64 12.35
C TYR A 171 0.70 -13.48 13.63
N ARG A 172 0.76 -12.86 14.81
CA ARG A 172 0.68 -13.56 16.10
C ARG A 172 -0.68 -14.23 16.29
N PHE A 173 -1.77 -13.56 15.90
CA PHE A 173 -3.10 -14.14 15.96
C PHE A 173 -3.19 -15.41 15.11
N LYS A 174 -2.73 -15.38 13.86
CA LYS A 174 -2.74 -16.58 12.98
C LYS A 174 -1.93 -17.75 13.54
N LYS A 175 -0.97 -17.50 14.43
CA LYS A 175 -0.14 -18.53 15.06
C LYS A 175 -0.64 -19.01 16.42
N SER A 176 -1.58 -18.30 17.05
CA SER A 176 -2.13 -18.70 18.34
C SER A 176 -3.13 -19.84 18.20
N GLU A 177 -3.39 -20.57 19.28
CA GLU A 177 -4.40 -21.64 19.33
C GLU A 177 -5.75 -21.14 18.82
N ARG A 178 -6.18 -19.95 19.26
CA ARG A 178 -7.42 -19.31 18.81
C ARG A 178 -7.44 -19.07 17.30
N GLY A 179 -6.34 -18.61 16.70
CA GLY A 179 -6.29 -18.33 15.26
C GLY A 179 -6.22 -19.56 14.38
N GLN A 180 -5.81 -20.70 14.95
CA GLN A 180 -5.80 -22.00 14.28
C GLN A 180 -7.18 -22.68 14.26
N GLN A 181 -8.12 -22.23 15.09
CA GLN A 181 -9.47 -22.78 15.10
C GLN A 181 -10.22 -22.47 13.78
N PRO A 182 -11.01 -23.43 13.26
CA PRO A 182 -11.87 -23.19 12.10
C PRO A 182 -12.79 -21.98 12.32
N GLY A 183 -12.91 -21.12 11.31
CA GLY A 183 -13.77 -19.93 11.39
C GLY A 183 -13.18 -18.75 12.17
N ALA A 184 -11.99 -18.86 12.78
CA ALA A 184 -11.42 -17.79 13.59
C ALA A 184 -11.30 -16.44 12.86
N VAL A 185 -11.61 -15.36 13.59
CA VAL A 185 -11.61 -13.98 13.12
C VAL A 185 -10.63 -13.16 13.95
N CYS A 186 -9.72 -12.45 13.28
CA CYS A 186 -8.75 -11.60 13.96
C CYS A 186 -9.47 -10.34 14.45
N ASN A 187 -9.72 -10.26 15.75
CA ASN A 187 -10.34 -9.11 16.42
C ASN A 187 -9.46 -8.63 17.61
N VAL A 188 -8.14 -8.65 17.43
CA VAL A 188 -7.16 -8.28 18.46
C VAL A 188 -6.56 -6.92 18.14
N GLY A 189 -6.40 -6.08 19.17
CA GLY A 189 -5.75 -4.78 19.04
C GLY A 189 -6.45 -3.86 18.02
N PHE A 190 -5.71 -3.39 17.02
CA PHE A 190 -6.26 -2.50 15.99
C PHE A 190 -7.34 -3.17 15.14
N PHE A 191 -7.34 -4.51 15.04
CA PHE A 191 -8.38 -5.25 14.32
C PHE A 191 -9.75 -5.23 15.01
N LYS A 192 -9.85 -4.66 16.23
CA LYS A 192 -11.13 -4.34 16.86
C LYS A 192 -11.78 -3.09 16.29
N TYR A 193 -10.97 -2.18 15.73
CA TYR A 193 -11.42 -0.87 15.30
C TYR A 193 -11.48 -0.74 13.78
N SER A 194 -10.70 -1.54 13.06
CA SER A 194 -10.69 -1.58 11.60
C SER A 194 -10.44 -3.01 11.12
N ARG A 195 -10.99 -3.41 9.98
CA ARG A 195 -10.70 -4.70 9.32
C ARG A 195 -9.33 -4.69 8.65
N HIS A 196 -8.87 -3.51 8.19
CA HIS A 196 -7.57 -3.30 7.54
C HIS A 196 -6.78 -2.12 8.13
N PRO A 197 -6.45 -2.17 9.44
CA PRO A 197 -5.71 -1.09 10.09
C PRO A 197 -4.30 -0.92 9.51
N ASN A 198 -3.71 -2.01 8.99
CA ASN A 198 -2.42 -1.96 8.29
C ASN A 198 -2.50 -1.15 6.99
N TYR A 199 -3.58 -1.29 6.20
CA TYR A 199 -3.78 -0.49 4.98
C TYR A 199 -4.06 0.98 5.27
N PHE A 200 -4.81 1.26 6.33
CA PHE A 200 -4.96 2.64 6.81
C PHE A 200 -3.62 3.26 7.18
N GLY A 201 -2.78 2.54 7.92
CA GLY A 201 -1.42 2.98 8.25
C GLY A 201 -0.58 3.24 6.99
N GLU A 202 -0.59 2.32 6.03
CA GLU A 202 0.17 2.46 4.79
C GLU A 202 -0.25 3.70 3.97
N ILE A 203 -1.56 3.94 3.83
CA ILE A 203 -2.10 5.13 3.16
C ILE A 203 -1.67 6.41 3.89
N MET A 204 -1.84 6.44 5.22
CA MET A 204 -1.52 7.62 6.03
C MET A 204 -0.03 7.94 6.04
N ILE A 205 0.85 6.94 5.94
CA ILE A 205 2.29 7.15 5.76
C ILE A 205 2.58 7.94 4.48
N GLN A 206 1.98 7.55 3.36
CA GLN A 206 2.22 8.25 2.08
C GLN A 206 1.61 9.65 2.05
N VAL A 207 0.42 9.83 2.64
CA VAL A 207 -0.18 11.16 2.82
C VAL A 207 0.74 12.05 3.65
N SER A 208 1.35 11.51 4.72
CA SER A 208 2.26 12.23 5.59
C SER A 208 3.55 12.65 4.89
N ILE A 209 4.16 11.75 4.11
CA ILE A 209 5.36 12.05 3.31
C ILE A 209 5.05 13.15 2.29
N PHE A 210 3.92 13.06 1.58
CA PHE A 210 3.47 14.09 0.65
C PHE A 210 3.27 15.45 1.34
N MET A 211 2.63 15.45 2.51
CA MET A 211 2.35 16.68 3.28
C MET A 211 3.63 17.43 3.66
N ILE A 212 4.68 16.71 4.05
CA ILE A 212 5.99 17.30 4.35
C ILE A 212 6.67 17.75 3.04
N ALA A 213 6.61 16.94 1.99
CA ALA A 213 7.24 17.24 0.71
C ALA A 213 6.66 18.49 0.04
N VAL A 214 5.36 18.73 0.13
CA VAL A 214 4.70 19.90 -0.49
C VAL A 214 4.94 21.21 0.27
N THR A 215 5.59 21.18 1.43
CA THR A 215 5.82 22.37 2.27
C THR A 215 6.38 23.58 1.48
N PRO A 216 7.45 23.46 0.65
CA PRO A 216 7.98 24.61 -0.11
C PRO A 216 6.96 25.27 -1.05
N ALA A 217 6.07 24.49 -1.65
CA ALA A 217 4.99 24.99 -2.50
C ALA A 217 3.85 25.62 -1.66
N SER A 218 3.42 24.95 -0.59
CA SER A 218 2.31 25.43 0.27
C SER A 218 2.61 26.73 1.01
N TYR A 219 3.89 27.02 1.27
CA TYR A 219 4.34 28.28 1.89
C TYR A 219 4.83 29.31 0.87
N HIS A 220 4.59 29.08 -0.43
CA HIS A 220 4.93 29.98 -1.53
C HIS A 220 6.41 30.40 -1.60
N THR A 221 7.34 29.60 -1.06
CA THR A 221 8.78 29.84 -1.25
C THR A 221 9.22 29.38 -2.63
N VAL A 222 8.52 28.41 -3.20
CA VAL A 222 8.53 28.08 -4.62
C VAL A 222 7.44 28.89 -5.33
N PRO A 223 7.75 29.69 -6.37
CA PRO A 223 6.76 30.51 -7.07
C PRO A 223 5.61 29.69 -7.65
N SER A 224 4.36 30.14 -7.48
CA SER A 224 3.18 29.42 -7.95
C SER A 224 3.08 29.28 -9.47
N SER A 225 3.77 30.13 -10.24
CA SER A 225 3.89 30.02 -11.70
C SER A 225 4.98 29.04 -12.15
N SER A 226 5.79 28.51 -11.24
CA SER A 226 6.90 27.62 -11.59
C SER A 226 6.44 26.18 -11.82
N GLY A 227 7.17 25.46 -12.68
CA GLY A 227 6.99 24.02 -12.83
C GLY A 227 7.22 23.25 -11.53
N ALA A 228 8.08 23.73 -10.64
CA ALA A 228 8.39 23.05 -9.38
C ALA A 228 7.22 23.08 -8.40
N PHE A 229 6.44 24.18 -8.38
CA PHE A 229 5.18 24.25 -7.64
C PHE A 229 4.19 23.20 -8.16
N ALA A 230 4.01 23.13 -9.48
CA ALA A 230 3.14 22.16 -10.11
C ALA A 230 3.60 20.71 -9.86
N ALA A 231 4.91 20.43 -9.90
CA ALA A 231 5.47 19.12 -9.66
C ALA A 231 5.30 18.67 -8.20
N LEU A 232 5.52 19.56 -7.23
CA LEU A 232 5.33 19.26 -5.81
C LEU A 232 3.87 18.88 -5.50
N TYR A 233 2.90 19.64 -6.00
CA TYR A 233 1.49 19.25 -5.87
C TYR A 233 1.15 18.02 -6.71
N GLY A 234 1.69 17.90 -7.93
CA GLY A 234 1.52 16.75 -8.82
C GLY A 234 2.01 15.43 -8.22
N SER A 235 3.00 15.48 -7.32
CA SER A 235 3.48 14.33 -6.55
C SER A 235 2.40 13.68 -5.66
N THR A 236 1.26 14.37 -5.46
CA THR A 236 0.04 13.80 -4.83
C THR A 236 -0.43 12.52 -5.52
N VAL A 237 -0.09 12.34 -6.80
CA VAL A 237 -0.37 11.11 -7.55
C VAL A 237 0.17 9.88 -6.83
N GLY A 238 1.27 9.98 -6.08
CA GLY A 238 1.88 8.88 -5.34
C GLY A 238 0.92 8.25 -4.33
N TRP A 239 0.41 9.03 -3.37
CA TRP A 239 -0.48 8.50 -2.34
C TRP A 239 -1.88 8.17 -2.87
N ILE A 240 -2.37 8.93 -3.87
CA ILE A 240 -3.65 8.62 -4.55
C ILE A 240 -3.55 7.28 -5.27
N PHE A 241 -2.45 7.05 -6.00
CA PHE A 241 -2.21 5.80 -6.71
C PHE A 241 -2.13 4.64 -5.74
N LEU A 242 -1.34 4.73 -4.66
CA LEU A 242 -1.29 3.68 -3.63
C LEU A 242 -2.68 3.38 -3.06
N THR A 243 -3.44 4.41 -2.72
CA THR A 243 -4.79 4.27 -2.16
C THR A 243 -5.71 3.56 -3.16
N ALA A 244 -5.70 3.98 -4.42
CA ALA A 244 -6.48 3.36 -5.48
C ALA A 244 -6.08 1.89 -5.69
N LEU A 245 -4.79 1.55 -5.60
CA LEU A 245 -4.34 0.17 -5.65
C LEU A 245 -4.94 -0.64 -4.52
N LEU A 246 -4.78 -0.22 -3.27
CA LEU A 246 -5.25 -0.95 -2.10
C LEU A 246 -6.78 -1.10 -2.03
N MET A 247 -7.51 -0.14 -2.61
CA MET A 247 -8.96 -0.13 -2.58
C MET A 247 -9.58 -0.85 -3.78
N PHE A 248 -9.04 -0.71 -4.98
CA PHE A 248 -9.76 -1.13 -6.20
C PHE A 248 -9.09 -2.24 -6.99
N VAL A 249 -7.78 -2.46 -6.82
CA VAL A 249 -7.01 -3.38 -7.67
C VAL A 249 -6.45 -4.54 -6.85
N SER A 250 -5.74 -4.20 -5.79
CA SER A 250 -5.13 -5.11 -4.82
C SER A 250 -5.73 -4.84 -3.43
N GLY A 251 -5.28 -5.55 -2.40
CA GLY A 251 -5.72 -5.27 -1.04
C GLY A 251 -7.16 -5.69 -0.74
N LEU A 252 -8.06 -4.70 -0.56
CA LEU A 252 -9.43 -4.89 -0.09
C LEU A 252 -10.29 -5.80 -1.00
N PRO A 253 -10.33 -5.62 -2.35
CA PRO A 253 -11.12 -6.46 -3.24
C PRO A 253 -10.74 -7.93 -3.19
N LEU A 254 -9.47 -8.24 -2.91
CA LEU A 254 -8.95 -9.60 -2.83
C LEU A 254 -9.20 -10.26 -1.47
N GLN A 255 -9.40 -9.47 -0.41
CA GLN A 255 -9.54 -9.97 0.96
C GLN A 255 -10.98 -10.00 1.47
N GLU A 256 -11.80 -9.02 1.09
CA GLU A 256 -13.15 -8.87 1.63
C GLU A 256 -14.13 -9.87 1.03
N ARG A 257 -14.73 -9.56 -0.12
CA ARG A 257 -15.74 -10.42 -0.73
C ARG A 257 -15.26 -11.85 -1.01
N PRO A 258 -14.06 -12.10 -1.60
CA PRO A 258 -13.57 -13.46 -1.80
C PRO A 258 -13.28 -14.20 -0.49
N GLY A 259 -12.77 -13.48 0.53
CA GLY A 259 -12.51 -14.06 1.85
C GLY A 259 -13.80 -14.48 2.56
N ALA A 260 -14.83 -13.64 2.46
CA ALA A 260 -16.17 -13.92 2.97
C ALA A 260 -16.81 -15.11 2.24
N LYS A 261 -16.81 -15.10 0.89
CA LYS A 261 -17.32 -16.20 0.08
C LYS A 261 -16.69 -17.54 0.47
N LYS A 262 -15.35 -17.60 0.56
CA LYS A 262 -14.61 -18.81 0.92
C LYS A 262 -14.94 -19.30 2.34
N ARG A 263 -15.25 -18.41 3.27
CA ARG A 263 -15.68 -18.77 4.63
C ARG A 263 -17.11 -19.30 4.65
N PHE A 264 -18.02 -18.67 3.90
CA PHE A 264 -19.40 -19.12 3.75
C PHE A 264 -19.47 -20.52 3.13
N GLU A 265 -18.78 -20.75 2.01
CA GLU A 265 -18.75 -22.05 1.32
C GLU A 265 -18.18 -23.18 2.20
N LYS A 266 -17.28 -22.86 3.14
CA LYS A 266 -16.73 -23.84 4.09
C LYS A 266 -17.68 -24.16 5.25
N GLY A 267 -18.76 -23.41 5.43
CA GLY A 267 -19.75 -23.64 6.50
C GLY A 267 -19.23 -23.47 7.93
N THR A 268 -18.06 -22.85 8.15
CA THR A 268 -17.42 -22.75 9.48
C THR A 268 -17.34 -21.30 9.95
N GLY A 269 -18.02 -21.00 11.06
CA GLY A 269 -17.94 -19.70 11.75
C GLY A 269 -18.51 -18.51 10.95
N TRP A 270 -19.48 -18.76 10.06
CA TRP A 270 -20.11 -17.69 9.27
C TRP A 270 -20.85 -16.65 10.13
N PRO A 271 -21.71 -17.03 11.11
CA PRO A 271 -22.45 -16.05 11.91
C PRO A 271 -21.54 -15.07 12.65
N GLU A 272 -20.44 -15.56 13.22
CA GLU A 272 -19.45 -14.72 13.92
C GLU A 272 -18.69 -13.81 12.95
N TYR A 273 -18.38 -14.31 11.75
CA TYR A 273 -17.69 -13.54 10.73
C TYR A 273 -18.57 -12.45 10.12
N GLU A 274 -19.83 -12.76 9.82
CA GLU A 274 -20.83 -11.81 9.33
C GLU A 274 -21.05 -10.67 10.34
N LYS A 275 -21.20 -11.02 11.62
CA LYS A 275 -21.27 -10.03 12.70
C LYS A 275 -20.03 -9.14 12.73
N TRP A 276 -18.83 -9.72 12.60
CA TRP A 276 -17.59 -8.95 12.58
C TRP A 276 -17.50 -7.99 11.38
N LEU A 277 -17.93 -8.42 10.19
CA LEU A 277 -18.00 -7.56 9.00
C LEU A 277 -18.94 -6.37 9.23
N HIS A 278 -20.07 -6.59 9.89
CA HIS A 278 -21.06 -5.55 10.19
C HIS A 278 -20.58 -4.55 11.26
N ASP A 279 -19.94 -5.06 12.31
CA ASP A 279 -19.59 -4.30 13.52
C ASP A 279 -18.23 -3.58 13.42
N THR A 280 -17.41 -3.92 12.43
CA THR A 280 -16.03 -3.40 12.32
C THR A 280 -15.85 -2.54 11.06
N SER A 281 -15.36 -1.32 11.25
CA SER A 281 -15.01 -0.41 10.14
C SER A 281 -14.07 -1.07 9.15
N ILE A 282 -14.25 -0.81 7.86
CA ILE A 282 -13.42 -1.45 6.83
C ILE A 282 -11.98 -0.94 6.83
N LEU A 283 -11.79 0.38 6.94
CA LEU A 283 -10.49 1.04 6.76
C LEU A 283 -10.17 1.96 7.93
N PHE A 284 -11.01 2.97 8.19
CA PHE A 284 -10.76 3.96 9.25
C PHE A 284 -10.97 3.35 10.65
N PRO A 285 -9.98 3.37 11.55
CA PRO A 285 -10.16 2.88 12.91
C PRO A 285 -11.32 3.60 13.63
N MET A 286 -12.36 2.85 13.99
CA MET A 286 -13.54 3.37 14.66
C MET A 286 -14.05 2.40 15.73
N PRO A 287 -14.52 2.89 16.90
CA PRO A 287 -15.16 2.05 17.90
C PRO A 287 -16.36 1.26 17.32
N PRO A 288 -16.45 -0.07 17.54
CA PRO A 288 -17.56 -0.89 17.05
C PRO A 288 -18.95 -0.38 17.47
N ALA A 289 -19.04 0.21 18.67
CA ALA A 289 -20.27 0.78 19.19
C ALA A 289 -20.78 1.96 18.33
N ILE A 290 -19.88 2.71 17.69
CA ILE A 290 -20.23 3.78 16.76
C ILE A 290 -20.51 3.18 15.39
N TRP A 291 -19.59 2.38 14.85
CA TRP A 291 -19.69 1.84 13.50
C TRP A 291 -20.98 1.04 13.28
N ARG A 292 -21.35 0.14 14.20
CA ARG A 292 -22.55 -0.70 14.06
C ARG A 292 -23.84 0.10 13.89
N ASN A 293 -23.89 1.31 14.47
CA ASN A 293 -25.07 2.17 14.48
C ASN A 293 -25.11 3.15 13.30
N LEU A 294 -24.04 3.23 12.49
CA LEU A 294 -24.01 4.13 11.34
C LEU A 294 -24.95 3.64 10.23
N PRO A 295 -25.70 4.54 9.57
CA PRO A 295 -26.45 4.21 8.38
C PRO A 295 -25.55 3.60 7.29
N VAL A 296 -26.10 2.64 6.53
CA VAL A 296 -25.36 1.98 5.44
C VAL A 296 -24.82 2.98 4.42
N ILE A 297 -25.54 4.08 4.15
CA ILE A 297 -25.06 5.14 3.25
C ILE A 297 -23.77 5.79 3.76
N VAL A 298 -23.64 6.00 5.08
CA VAL A 298 -22.43 6.58 5.70
C VAL A 298 -21.28 5.59 5.66
N LYS A 299 -21.54 4.31 5.97
CA LYS A 299 -20.53 3.24 5.85
C LYS A 299 -19.99 3.14 4.42
N ARG A 300 -20.86 3.20 3.42
CA ARG A 300 -20.52 3.08 1.98
C ARG A 300 -19.81 4.31 1.39
N THR A 301 -20.06 5.50 1.93
CA THR A 301 -19.51 6.75 1.40
C THR A 301 -18.29 7.19 2.20
N VAL A 302 -18.50 7.67 3.42
CA VAL A 302 -17.43 8.17 4.31
C VAL A 302 -16.55 7.03 4.81
N GLY A 303 -17.16 5.89 5.15
CA GLY A 303 -16.45 4.72 5.63
C GLY A 303 -15.72 3.94 4.53
N LEU A 304 -15.96 4.26 3.25
CA LEU A 304 -15.40 3.60 2.07
C LEU A 304 -15.71 2.08 2.01
N GLU A 305 -16.82 1.64 2.61
CA GLU A 305 -17.30 0.26 2.54
C GLU A 305 -18.10 0.04 1.25
N PHE A 306 -17.45 0.11 0.10
CA PHE A 306 -18.13 0.00 -1.19
C PHE A 306 -18.87 -1.35 -1.36
N PRO A 307 -20.00 -1.38 -2.11
CA PRO A 307 -20.78 -2.60 -2.33
C PRO A 307 -19.98 -3.78 -2.90
N MET A 308 -18.91 -3.51 -3.66
CA MET A 308 -18.03 -4.55 -4.21
C MET A 308 -17.34 -5.41 -3.15
N TYR A 309 -17.16 -4.90 -1.93
CA TYR A 309 -16.55 -5.64 -0.82
C TYR A 309 -17.54 -6.51 -0.06
N VAL A 310 -18.85 -6.23 -0.16
CA VAL A 310 -19.88 -6.91 0.62
C VAL A 310 -20.24 -8.23 -0.07
N PHE A 311 -20.15 -9.33 0.67
CA PHE A 311 -20.66 -10.62 0.25
C PHE A 311 -22.11 -10.79 0.72
N ASP A 312 -22.97 -11.29 -0.16
CA ASP A 312 -24.39 -11.50 0.09
C ASP A 312 -24.68 -13.02 -0.03
N PRO A 313 -24.89 -13.72 1.11
CA PRO A 313 -25.19 -15.15 1.12
C PRO A 313 -26.44 -15.53 0.34
N ALA A 314 -27.49 -14.71 0.38
CA ALA A 314 -28.78 -15.02 -0.26
C ALA A 314 -28.63 -15.02 -1.78
N LYS A 315 -28.02 -13.97 -2.32
CA LYS A 315 -27.70 -13.91 -3.76
C LYS A 315 -26.80 -15.05 -4.22
N HIS A 316 -25.88 -15.48 -3.37
CA HIS A 316 -24.98 -16.58 -3.71
C HIS A 316 -25.71 -17.93 -3.71
N ALA A 317 -26.57 -18.20 -2.73
CA ALA A 317 -27.35 -19.42 -2.65
C ALA A 317 -28.32 -19.56 -3.85
N ASP A 318 -28.97 -18.47 -4.26
CA ASP A 318 -29.88 -18.47 -5.41
C ASP A 318 -29.14 -18.73 -6.73
N GLN A 319 -27.95 -18.14 -6.90
CA GLN A 319 -27.09 -18.42 -8.06
C GLN A 319 -26.63 -19.87 -8.11
N SER A 320 -26.23 -20.45 -6.98
CA SER A 320 -25.82 -21.86 -6.90
C SER A 320 -26.98 -22.80 -7.22
N LYS A 321 -28.19 -22.51 -6.75
CA LYS A 321 -29.40 -23.28 -7.08
C LYS A 321 -29.75 -23.19 -8.57
N ALA A 322 -29.74 -21.98 -9.14
CA ALA A 322 -30.00 -21.79 -10.56
C ALA A 322 -28.96 -22.49 -11.46
N GLN A 323 -27.68 -22.50 -11.06
CA GLN A 323 -26.63 -23.24 -11.76
C GLN A 323 -26.80 -24.76 -11.65
N ALA A 324 -27.21 -25.26 -10.49
CA ALA A 324 -27.51 -26.69 -10.32
C ALA A 324 -28.69 -27.13 -11.18
N GLN A 325 -29.78 -26.34 -11.23
CA GLN A 325 -30.95 -26.61 -12.07
C GLN A 325 -30.60 -26.61 -13.56
N ALA A 326 -29.83 -25.63 -14.03
CA ALA A 326 -29.38 -25.57 -15.43
C ALA A 326 -28.45 -26.75 -15.82
N ALA A 327 -27.64 -27.26 -14.88
CA ALA A 327 -26.78 -28.41 -15.10
C ALA A 327 -27.58 -29.74 -15.14
N GLU A 328 -28.66 -29.86 -14.37
CA GLU A 328 -29.58 -31.01 -14.44
C GLU A 328 -30.41 -30.99 -15.74
N GLU A 329 -30.93 -29.83 -16.15
CA GLU A 329 -31.67 -29.68 -17.42
C GLU A 329 -30.79 -29.96 -18.65
N GLY A 330 -29.55 -29.48 -18.65
CA GLY A 330 -28.59 -29.76 -19.73
C GLY A 330 -28.16 -31.23 -19.83
N ARG A 331 -28.30 -32.00 -18.74
CA ARG A 331 -27.97 -33.43 -18.69
C ARG A 331 -29.15 -34.32 -19.10
N ASN A 332 -30.38 -33.89 -18.81
CA ASN A 332 -31.60 -34.59 -19.23
C ASN A 332 -32.00 -34.31 -20.70
N GLY A 333 -31.43 -33.28 -21.34
CA GLY A 333 -31.64 -32.97 -22.76
C GLY A 333 -30.67 -33.68 -23.73
N GLN A 334 -29.80 -34.57 -23.22
CA GLN A 334 -28.83 -35.35 -24.01
C GLN A 334 -29.10 -36.87 -23.98
N GLU A 335 -30.17 -37.32 -23.32
CA GLU A 335 -30.70 -38.70 -23.41
C GLU A 335 -31.83 -38.78 -24.45
#